data_AF-A0A1G2M4L3-F1
#
_entry.id   AF-A0A1G2M4L3-F1
#
_cell.length_a   1.000
_cell.length_b   1.000
_cell.length_c   1.000
_cell.angle_alpha   90.00
_cell.angle_beta   90.00
_cell.angle_gamma   90.00
#
_symmetry.space_group_name_H-M   'P 1'
#
loop_
_entity.id
_entity.type
_entity.pdbx_description
1 polymer ?
#
loop_
_entity_poly.entity_id
_entity_poly.type
_entity_poly.pdbx_seq_one_letter_code
_entity_poly.pdbx_strand_id
1 'polypeptide(L)'
;MNRVRALIYSDLEPYFEHQAHKGLFFPYFYALIFVMRRLVKKILIPHKENNFRPHILRATGVLALLVFVLGTLFVSQTYRIVLKTNNFLASVLPSVLVDLANSDRASYELSALTINPLLSEAARLKAADMALHGYFAHESPTGVTPWHWFTKAGYPFLYAGENLAIDFDDSAAVNDAWMNSPGHRANILSGHFNEIGIATAEGIHNGRRTVFVVQMFGSQLPVQSASAVLPVPSEFSPPAEEVTESEVSIVSIEAEVPVVAIQESETDAQSFVAVKNANAIDVSPETIAAVGASSLTQYSSFIDRFVASPSKLLALVYAIIGLILLIVLCGVLFVRHDHRAHHVASVCVMILILVSAYYVYRASDSSVTVLSAEVSNVLWK
;
A
#
# COMPACT_ATOMS: atom_id res chain seq x y z
N MET A 1 2.50 -48.35 5.16
CA MET A 1 2.16 -47.85 3.81
C MET A 1 1.26 -48.80 3.01
N ASN A 2 1.55 -50.11 2.92
CA ASN A 2 0.82 -51.03 2.03
C ASN A 2 -0.67 -51.26 2.38
N ARG A 3 -1.05 -51.29 3.67
CA ARG A 3 -2.46 -51.43 4.07
C ARG A 3 -3.32 -50.20 3.75
N VAL A 4 -2.76 -48.99 3.84
CA VAL A 4 -3.47 -47.75 3.51
C VAL A 4 -3.65 -47.62 2.00
N ARG A 5 -2.65 -48.03 1.20
CA ARG A 5 -2.75 -48.10 -0.26
C ARG A 5 -3.84 -49.07 -0.71
N ALA A 6 -3.89 -50.28 -0.14
CA ALA A 6 -4.90 -51.29 -0.49
C ALA A 6 -6.34 -50.84 -0.16
N LEU A 7 -6.56 -50.20 0.99
CA LEU A 7 -7.86 -49.63 1.40
C LEU A 7 -8.31 -48.45 0.53
N ILE A 8 -7.36 -47.67 0.00
CA ILE A 8 -7.68 -46.57 -0.91
C ILE A 8 -8.06 -47.12 -2.29
N TYR A 9 -7.34 -48.13 -2.80
CA TYR A 9 -7.60 -48.72 -4.11
C TYR A 9 -8.89 -49.54 -4.16
N SER A 10 -9.18 -50.38 -3.16
CA SER A 10 -10.40 -51.21 -3.14
C SER A 10 -11.69 -50.38 -3.11
N ASP A 11 -11.66 -49.22 -2.46
CA ASP A 11 -12.83 -48.35 -2.31
C ASP A 11 -13.03 -47.39 -3.51
N LEU A 12 -12.03 -47.26 -4.38
CA LEU A 12 -12.08 -46.43 -5.59
C LEU A 12 -12.38 -47.23 -6.86
N GLU A 13 -12.19 -48.56 -6.83
CA GLU A 13 -12.40 -49.49 -7.96
C GLU A 13 -13.78 -49.36 -8.63
N PRO A 14 -14.91 -49.26 -7.89
CA PRO A 14 -16.23 -49.07 -8.51
C PRO A 14 -16.39 -47.71 -9.19
N TYR A 15 -15.64 -46.70 -8.73
CA TYR A 15 -15.72 -45.33 -9.25
C TYR A 15 -14.92 -45.19 -10.55
N PHE A 16 -13.76 -45.85 -10.63
CA PHE A 16 -12.96 -45.90 -11.86
C PHE A 16 -13.69 -46.67 -12.97
N GLU A 17 -14.37 -47.78 -12.65
CA GLU A 17 -15.20 -48.52 -13.63
C GLU A 17 -16.39 -47.69 -14.14
N HIS A 18 -17.10 -46.97 -13.25
CA HIS A 18 -18.25 -46.17 -13.66
C HIS A 18 -17.88 -44.93 -14.51
N GLN A 19 -16.69 -44.36 -14.30
CA GLN A 19 -16.21 -43.18 -15.06
C GLN A 19 -15.54 -43.56 -16.39
N ALA A 20 -14.93 -44.76 -16.49
CA ALA A 20 -14.37 -45.28 -17.74
C ALA A 20 -15.42 -45.37 -18.86
N HIS A 21 -16.67 -45.65 -18.53
CA HIS A 21 -17.80 -45.65 -19.48
C HIS A 21 -18.24 -44.27 -19.97
N LYS A 22 -17.81 -43.16 -19.34
CA LYS A 22 -18.24 -41.78 -19.65
C LYS A 22 -17.19 -40.93 -20.38
N GLY A 23 -16.03 -41.50 -20.71
CA GLY A 23 -14.99 -40.83 -21.51
C GLY A 23 -14.31 -39.62 -20.84
N LEU A 24 -14.46 -39.43 -19.52
CA LEU A 24 -13.86 -38.30 -18.80
C LEU A 24 -12.37 -38.53 -18.47
N PHE A 25 -11.50 -37.68 -18.99
CA PHE A 25 -10.04 -37.84 -19.01
C PHE A 25 -9.29 -37.46 -17.71
N PHE A 26 -9.95 -37.41 -16.54
CA PHE A 26 -9.29 -37.04 -15.26
C PHE A 26 -9.64 -37.94 -14.07
N PRO A 27 -9.40 -39.27 -14.14
CA PRO A 27 -9.71 -40.21 -13.07
C PRO A 27 -9.02 -39.86 -11.74
N TYR A 28 -7.81 -39.31 -11.78
CA TYR A 28 -7.05 -38.90 -10.58
C TYR A 28 -7.64 -37.68 -9.85
N PHE A 29 -8.21 -36.73 -10.59
CA PHE A 29 -8.84 -35.53 -10.00
C PHE A 29 -10.09 -35.92 -9.21
N TYR A 30 -10.94 -36.78 -9.78
CA TYR A 30 -12.14 -37.25 -9.11
C TYR A 30 -11.83 -38.22 -7.96
N ALA A 31 -10.80 -39.06 -8.09
CA ALA A 31 -10.32 -39.89 -6.99
C ALA A 31 -9.82 -39.02 -5.82
N LEU A 32 -9.10 -37.93 -6.11
CA LEU A 32 -8.68 -36.97 -5.09
C LEU A 32 -9.91 -36.32 -4.43
N ILE A 33 -10.89 -35.83 -5.19
CA ILE A 33 -12.13 -35.27 -4.65
C ILE A 33 -12.87 -36.28 -3.76
N PHE A 34 -12.94 -37.54 -4.18
CA PHE A 34 -13.60 -38.61 -3.43
C PHE A 34 -12.88 -38.89 -2.11
N VAL A 35 -11.55 -39.03 -2.13
CA VAL A 35 -10.73 -39.21 -0.93
C VAL A 35 -10.87 -38.01 0.01
N MET A 36 -10.80 -36.79 -0.52
CA MET A 36 -10.99 -35.56 0.23
C MET A 36 -12.37 -35.49 0.88
N ARG A 37 -13.44 -35.80 0.13
CA ARG A 37 -14.82 -35.83 0.65
C ARG A 37 -14.99 -36.84 1.77
N ARG A 38 -14.34 -38.01 1.67
CA ARG A 38 -14.38 -39.05 2.71
C ARG A 38 -13.59 -38.66 3.96
N LEU A 39 -12.43 -38.04 3.79
CA LEU A 39 -11.65 -37.49 4.91
C LEU A 39 -12.43 -36.38 5.63
N VAL A 40 -13.01 -35.44 4.90
CA VAL A 40 -13.88 -34.38 5.44
C VAL A 40 -15.06 -34.97 6.20
N LYS A 41 -15.73 -35.98 5.65
CA LYS A 41 -16.82 -36.70 6.34
C LYS A 41 -16.37 -37.31 7.66
N LYS A 42 -15.18 -37.92 7.71
CA LYS A 42 -14.63 -38.52 8.94
C LYS A 42 -14.22 -37.48 9.99
N ILE A 43 -13.68 -36.35 9.54
CA ILE A 43 -13.11 -35.32 10.40
C ILE A 43 -14.19 -34.37 10.94
N LEU A 44 -15.09 -33.86 10.08
CA LEU A 44 -16.07 -32.83 10.43
C LEU A 44 -17.49 -33.36 10.69
N ILE A 45 -17.94 -34.40 9.98
CA ILE A 45 -19.36 -34.77 9.97
C ILE A 45 -19.66 -35.87 10.99
N PRO A 46 -20.58 -35.69 11.94
CA PRO A 46 -21.06 -36.77 12.80
C PRO A 46 -21.82 -37.81 11.96
N HIS A 47 -21.41 -39.08 12.05
CA HIS A 47 -22.07 -40.19 11.39
C HIS A 47 -21.88 -41.49 12.19
N LYS A 48 -22.63 -42.53 11.85
CA LYS A 48 -22.61 -43.81 12.60
C LYS A 48 -21.20 -44.39 12.75
N GLU A 49 -20.36 -44.35 11.71
CA GLU A 49 -18.99 -44.90 11.76
C GLU A 49 -18.04 -44.13 12.68
N ASN A 50 -18.33 -42.87 13.04
CA ASN A 50 -17.53 -42.10 14.00
C ASN A 50 -18.20 -41.95 15.36
N ASN A 51 -19.20 -42.78 15.67
CA ASN A 51 -20.03 -42.72 16.87
C ASN A 51 -20.66 -41.34 17.09
N PHE A 52 -21.00 -40.63 16.00
CA PHE A 52 -21.49 -39.26 16.01
C PHE A 52 -20.56 -38.28 16.76
N ARG A 53 -19.25 -38.58 16.79
CA ARG A 53 -18.23 -37.73 17.41
C ARG A 53 -17.16 -37.39 16.37
N PRO A 54 -17.25 -36.22 15.72
CA PRO A 54 -16.27 -35.75 14.75
C PRO A 54 -14.84 -35.85 15.32
N HIS A 55 -13.88 -36.29 14.51
CA HIS A 55 -12.50 -36.48 14.99
C HIS A 55 -11.84 -35.16 15.39
N ILE A 56 -12.21 -34.05 14.74
CA ILE A 56 -11.71 -32.72 15.09
C ILE A 56 -12.14 -32.26 16.49
N LEU A 57 -13.26 -32.77 17.00
CA LEU A 57 -13.78 -32.48 18.34
C LEU A 57 -13.30 -33.48 19.39
N ARG A 58 -12.51 -34.50 19.03
CA ARG A 58 -11.87 -35.39 20.03
C ARG A 58 -10.70 -34.66 20.69
N ALA A 59 -10.24 -35.15 21.84
CA ALA A 59 -9.11 -34.54 22.57
C ALA A 59 -7.88 -34.32 21.67
N THR A 60 -7.54 -35.28 20.81
CA THR A 60 -6.45 -35.15 19.83
C THR A 60 -6.71 -34.09 18.76
N GLY A 61 -7.96 -33.97 18.30
CA GLY A 61 -8.36 -32.95 17.33
C GLY A 61 -8.36 -31.54 17.92
N VAL A 62 -8.87 -31.38 19.13
CA VAL A 62 -8.85 -30.10 19.87
C VAL A 62 -7.42 -29.69 20.19
N LEU A 63 -6.56 -30.63 20.60
CA LEU A 63 -5.14 -30.35 20.83
C LEU A 63 -4.44 -29.95 19.53
N ALA A 64 -4.69 -30.65 18.41
CA ALA A 64 -4.12 -30.29 17.12
C ALA A 64 -4.58 -28.90 16.65
N LEU A 65 -5.86 -28.57 16.84
CA LEU A 65 -6.42 -27.25 16.55
C LEU A 65 -5.77 -26.18 17.44
N LEU A 66 -5.59 -26.45 18.73
CA LEU A 66 -4.93 -25.54 19.67
C LEU A 66 -3.47 -25.31 19.29
N VAL A 67 -2.71 -26.36 18.98
CA VAL A 67 -1.32 -26.26 18.52
C VAL A 67 -1.25 -25.50 17.19
N PHE A 68 -2.19 -25.73 16.27
CA PHE A 68 -2.25 -24.98 15.02
C PHE A 68 -2.49 -23.48 15.28
N VAL A 69 -3.45 -23.13 16.13
CA VAL A 69 -3.71 -21.73 16.52
C VAL A 69 -2.50 -21.12 17.23
N LEU A 70 -1.91 -21.81 18.21
CA LEU A 70 -0.72 -21.30 18.90
C LEU A 70 0.49 -21.19 17.97
N GLY A 71 0.64 -22.11 17.02
CA GLY A 71 1.69 -22.08 16.01
C GLY A 71 1.54 -20.91 15.05
N THR A 72 0.33 -20.63 14.56
CA THR A 72 0.07 -19.46 13.71
C THR A 72 0.26 -18.15 14.48
N LEU A 73 -0.14 -18.10 15.75
CA LEU A 73 0.16 -16.99 16.64
C LEU A 73 1.67 -16.80 16.81
N PHE A 74 2.42 -17.88 17.08
CA PHE A 74 3.86 -17.82 17.25
C PHE A 74 4.57 -17.36 15.97
N VAL A 75 4.19 -17.90 14.81
CA VAL A 75 4.71 -17.48 13.50
C VAL A 75 4.37 -16.03 13.23
N SER A 76 3.13 -15.60 13.52
CA SER A 76 2.71 -14.20 13.40
C SER A 76 3.57 -13.26 14.26
N GLN A 77 3.77 -13.57 15.55
CA GLN A 77 4.58 -12.73 16.43
C GLN A 77 6.06 -12.75 16.05
N THR A 78 6.59 -13.92 15.68
CA THR A 78 7.99 -14.05 15.23
C THR A 78 8.21 -13.27 13.95
N TYR A 79 7.29 -13.36 12.99
CA TYR A 79 7.32 -12.61 11.75
C TYR A 79 7.38 -11.10 12.00
N ARG A 80 6.58 -10.57 12.95
CA ARG A 80 6.66 -9.14 13.33
C ARG A 80 8.03 -8.74 13.90
N ILE A 81 8.57 -9.53 14.82
CA ILE A 81 9.88 -9.25 15.41
C ILE A 81 10.94 -9.25 14.31
N VAL A 82 10.88 -10.23 13.40
CA VAL A 82 11.82 -10.37 12.29
C VAL A 82 11.69 -9.22 11.30
N LEU A 83 10.48 -8.78 10.92
CA LEU A 83 10.26 -7.61 10.07
C LEU A 83 10.81 -6.33 10.71
N LYS A 84 10.49 -6.11 11.99
CA LYS A 84 10.90 -4.91 12.72
C LYS A 84 12.42 -4.85 12.96
N THR A 85 13.07 -6.01 12.99
CA THR A 85 14.53 -6.11 13.22
C THR A 85 15.31 -6.14 11.91
N ASN A 86 14.71 -6.61 10.82
CA ASN A 86 15.38 -6.74 9.52
C ASN A 86 14.65 -5.91 8.46
N ASN A 87 15.31 -4.86 7.97
CA ASN A 87 14.85 -4.01 6.84
C ASN A 87 14.63 -4.78 5.52
N PHE A 88 14.79 -6.11 5.50
CA PHE A 88 14.76 -6.93 4.29
C PHE A 88 13.34 -7.17 3.75
N LEU A 89 12.29 -7.07 4.58
CA LEU A 89 10.90 -7.34 4.19
C LEU A 89 9.91 -6.22 4.57
N ALA A 90 10.35 -5.24 5.36
CA ALA A 90 9.62 -4.01 5.63
C ALA A 90 9.86 -3.05 4.45
N SER A 91 8.90 -2.93 3.54
CA SER A 91 9.03 -2.01 2.41
C SER A 91 7.73 -1.25 2.22
N VAL A 92 7.75 0.03 2.56
CA VAL A 92 6.74 0.97 2.10
C VAL A 92 6.99 1.20 0.61
N LEU A 93 6.20 0.54 -0.23
CA LEU A 93 6.32 0.64 -1.69
C LEU A 93 5.47 1.80 -2.24
N PRO A 94 6.08 2.76 -2.96
CA PRO A 94 5.37 3.86 -3.60
C PRO A 94 4.25 3.41 -4.55
N SER A 95 4.50 2.38 -5.36
CA SER A 95 3.52 1.86 -6.34
C SER A 95 2.27 1.29 -5.66
N VAL A 96 2.42 0.65 -4.50
CA VAL A 96 1.31 0.10 -3.71
C VAL A 96 0.52 1.24 -3.05
N LEU A 97 1.19 2.29 -2.58
CA LEU A 97 0.51 3.48 -2.03
C LEU A 97 -0.32 4.21 -3.09
N VAL A 98 0.14 4.30 -4.34
CA VAL A 98 -0.65 4.84 -5.45
C VAL A 98 -1.91 4.01 -5.69
N ASP A 99 -1.77 2.68 -5.72
CA ASP A 99 -2.91 1.77 -5.92
C ASP A 99 -3.94 1.88 -4.79
N LEU A 100 -3.48 2.00 -3.54
CA LEU A 100 -4.34 2.19 -2.37
C LEU A 100 -5.07 3.53 -2.43
N ALA A 101 -4.37 4.63 -2.72
CA ALA A 101 -4.98 5.94 -2.89
C ALA A 101 -6.04 5.95 -4.02
N ASN A 102 -5.76 5.29 -5.14
CA ASN A 102 -6.71 5.16 -6.24
C ASN A 102 -7.90 4.25 -5.91
N SER A 103 -7.69 3.19 -5.11
CA SER A 103 -8.77 2.36 -4.56
C SER A 103 -9.68 3.17 -3.64
N ASP A 104 -9.12 4.01 -2.78
CA ASP A 104 -9.89 4.90 -1.92
C ASP A 104 -10.69 5.89 -2.77
N ARG A 105 -10.05 6.58 -3.72
CA ARG A 105 -10.73 7.50 -4.64
C ARG A 105 -11.88 6.85 -5.41
N ALA A 106 -11.70 5.62 -5.90
CA ALA A 106 -12.76 4.87 -6.57
C ALA A 106 -13.97 4.61 -5.66
N SER A 107 -13.76 4.38 -4.36
CA SER A 107 -14.86 4.21 -3.39
C SER A 107 -15.68 5.48 -3.15
N TYR A 108 -15.15 6.65 -3.55
CA TYR A 108 -15.83 7.95 -3.54
C TYR A 108 -16.17 8.45 -4.95
N GLU A 109 -16.16 7.58 -5.96
CA GLU A 109 -16.49 7.92 -7.37
C GLU A 109 -15.59 9.01 -7.97
N LEU A 110 -14.36 9.16 -7.46
CA LEU A 110 -13.37 10.10 -7.97
C LEU A 110 -12.49 9.45 -9.05
N SER A 111 -12.05 10.26 -10.02
CA SER A 111 -11.09 9.82 -11.04
C SER A 111 -9.76 9.40 -10.42
N ALA A 112 -9.17 8.32 -10.96
CA ALA A 112 -7.85 7.85 -10.55
C ALA A 112 -6.76 8.89 -10.88
N LEU A 113 -5.77 8.97 -9.99
CA LEU A 113 -4.56 9.76 -10.17
C LEU A 113 -3.56 9.01 -11.03
N THR A 114 -2.89 9.72 -11.93
CA THR A 114 -1.84 9.19 -12.79
C THR A 114 -0.47 9.46 -12.18
N ILE A 115 0.44 8.47 -12.20
CA ILE A 115 1.80 8.68 -11.71
C ILE A 115 2.52 9.67 -12.63
N ASN A 116 3.03 10.77 -12.05
CA ASN A 116 3.85 11.75 -12.75
C ASN A 116 5.32 11.63 -12.28
N PRO A 117 6.29 11.45 -13.19
CA PRO A 117 7.71 11.34 -12.83
C PRO A 117 8.28 12.58 -12.14
N LEU A 118 7.82 13.79 -12.50
CA LEU A 118 8.30 15.03 -11.88
C LEU A 118 7.78 15.16 -10.44
N LEU A 119 6.54 14.75 -10.17
CA LEU A 119 6.03 14.66 -8.80
C LEU A 119 6.75 13.60 -7.98
N SER A 120 7.11 12.47 -8.60
CA SER A 120 7.91 11.43 -7.95
C SER A 120 9.31 11.95 -7.60
N GLU A 121 9.92 12.74 -8.48
CA GLU A 121 11.19 13.41 -8.21
C GLU A 121 11.08 14.47 -7.11
N ALA A 122 10.03 15.29 -7.11
CA ALA A 122 9.76 16.24 -6.02
C ALA A 122 9.63 15.52 -4.67
N ALA A 123 8.88 14.41 -4.62
CA ALA A 123 8.75 13.57 -3.43
C ALA A 123 10.11 13.00 -2.99
N ARG A 124 10.93 12.53 -3.94
CA ARG A 124 12.26 11.96 -3.68
C ARG A 124 13.20 13.00 -3.08
N LEU A 125 13.21 14.22 -3.62
CA LEU A 125 14.02 15.32 -3.12
C LEU A 125 13.63 15.71 -1.68
N LYS A 126 12.32 15.85 -1.41
CA LYS A 126 11.81 16.11 -0.05
C LYS A 126 12.16 14.99 0.93
N ALA A 127 11.97 13.73 0.53
CA ALA A 127 12.28 12.57 1.37
C ALA A 127 13.78 12.50 1.70
N ALA A 128 14.64 12.74 0.70
CA ALA A 128 16.08 12.79 0.88
C ALA A 128 16.51 13.93 1.82
N ASP A 129 15.87 15.10 1.71
CA ASP A 129 16.15 16.24 2.58
C ASP A 129 15.78 15.95 4.05
N MET A 130 14.62 15.37 4.31
CA MET A 130 14.22 14.92 5.65
C MET A 130 15.15 13.85 6.20
N ALA A 131 15.55 12.88 5.37
CA ALA A 131 16.47 11.81 5.77
C ALA A 131 17.88 12.33 6.07
N LEU A 132 18.38 13.30 5.29
CA LEU A 132 19.70 13.89 5.45
C LEU A 132 19.79 14.76 6.71
N HIS A 133 18.75 15.57 6.96
CA HIS A 133 18.73 16.54 8.05
C HIS A 133 18.01 16.03 9.31
N GLY A 134 17.42 14.84 9.26
CA GLY A 134 16.84 14.15 10.42
C GLY A 134 15.58 14.81 10.98
N TYR A 135 14.82 15.54 10.17
CA TYR A 135 13.58 16.23 10.59
C TYR A 135 12.35 15.61 9.94
N PHE A 136 11.18 15.84 10.55
CA PHE A 136 9.89 15.41 10.01
C PHE A 136 8.90 16.57 10.11
N ALA A 137 8.72 17.31 9.01
CA ALA A 137 7.82 18.46 8.90
C ALA A 137 7.57 18.81 7.43
N HIS A 138 6.43 19.45 7.15
CA HIS A 138 6.11 20.01 5.82
C HIS A 138 7.14 21.07 5.41
N GLU A 139 7.42 22.02 6.31
CA GLU A 139 8.49 23.00 6.13
C GLU A 139 9.80 22.50 6.74
N SER A 140 10.93 22.75 6.07
CA SER A 140 12.23 22.42 6.64
C SER A 140 12.53 23.31 7.87
N PRO A 141 13.46 22.90 8.76
CA PRO A 141 13.96 23.76 9.83
C PRO A 141 14.59 25.08 9.35
N THR A 142 14.92 25.16 8.05
CA THR A 142 15.45 26.36 7.39
C THR A 142 14.38 27.17 6.65
N GLY A 143 13.09 26.81 6.79
CA GLY A 143 11.96 27.53 6.19
C GLY A 143 11.65 27.17 4.73
N VAL A 144 12.19 26.06 4.22
CA VAL A 144 11.90 25.59 2.85
C VAL A 144 10.50 24.97 2.83
N THR A 145 9.60 25.56 2.06
CA THR A 145 8.21 25.09 1.90
C THR A 145 8.12 23.85 1.00
N PRO A 146 7.03 23.05 1.07
CA PRO A 146 6.84 21.89 0.19
C PRO A 146 6.93 22.21 -1.30
N TRP A 147 6.49 23.41 -1.70
CA TRP A 147 6.41 23.86 -3.10
C TRP A 147 7.79 24.07 -3.73
N HIS A 148 8.83 24.29 -2.91
CA HIS A 148 10.21 24.34 -3.36
C HIS A 148 10.58 23.08 -4.18
N TRP A 149 10.12 21.91 -3.74
CA TRP A 149 10.47 20.64 -4.35
C TRP A 149 9.77 20.42 -5.69
N PHE A 150 8.55 20.94 -5.85
CA PHE A 150 7.85 20.97 -7.14
C PHE A 150 8.63 21.82 -8.15
N THR A 151 9.06 23.01 -7.74
CA THR A 151 9.88 23.91 -8.59
C THR A 151 11.23 23.27 -8.93
N LYS A 152 11.92 22.64 -7.97
CA LYS A 152 13.19 21.95 -8.20
C LYS A 152 13.07 20.77 -9.15
N ALA A 153 11.94 20.05 -9.09
CA ALA A 153 11.65 18.96 -10.03
C ALA A 153 11.13 19.46 -11.39
N GLY A 154 10.88 20.76 -11.55
CA GLY A 154 10.36 21.34 -12.79
C GLY A 154 8.88 21.03 -13.04
N TYR A 155 8.08 20.81 -11.99
CA TYR A 155 6.63 20.58 -12.12
C TYR A 155 5.84 21.90 -11.97
N PRO A 156 5.26 22.44 -13.05
CA PRO A 156 4.44 23.65 -12.99
C PRO A 156 3.01 23.31 -12.53
N PHE A 157 2.73 23.50 -11.24
CA PHE A 157 1.42 23.16 -10.67
C PHE A 157 0.43 24.33 -10.74
N LEU A 158 -0.83 24.01 -11.06
CA LEU A 158 -2.01 24.83 -10.76
C LEU A 158 -2.51 24.54 -9.35
N TYR A 159 -2.64 23.26 -8.99
CA TYR A 159 -2.91 22.81 -7.63
C TYR A 159 -1.83 21.84 -7.17
N ALA A 160 -1.43 21.92 -5.89
CA ALA A 160 -0.49 21.00 -5.27
C ALA A 160 -0.94 20.57 -3.86
N GLY A 161 -0.52 19.38 -3.44
CA GLY A 161 -0.75 18.84 -2.09
C GLY A 161 0.38 17.91 -1.65
N GLU A 162 0.60 17.80 -0.34
CA GLU A 162 1.63 16.95 0.26
C GLU A 162 1.06 16.16 1.45
N ASN A 163 1.34 14.86 1.48
CA ASN A 163 1.13 13.99 2.63
C ASN A 163 2.47 13.38 3.07
N LEU A 164 2.71 13.35 4.38
CA LEU A 164 3.94 12.85 4.99
C LEU A 164 3.64 11.71 5.96
N ALA A 165 4.52 10.72 6.03
CA ALA A 165 4.46 9.64 7.03
C ALA A 165 5.89 9.19 7.43
N ILE A 166 6.03 8.70 8.66
CA ILE A 166 7.31 8.21 9.21
C ILE A 166 7.07 7.03 10.15
N ASP A 167 8.11 6.21 10.38
CA ASP A 167 8.08 5.06 11.30
C ASP A 167 7.10 3.93 10.88
N PHE A 168 6.82 3.80 9.59
CA PHE A 168 6.02 2.71 9.01
C PHE A 168 6.87 1.64 8.31
N ASP A 169 6.42 0.39 8.38
CA ASP A 169 6.99 -0.78 7.69
C ASP A 169 6.01 -1.42 6.67
N ASP A 170 4.81 -0.84 6.51
CA ASP A 170 3.70 -1.37 5.70
C ASP A 170 2.98 -0.23 4.95
N SER A 171 2.88 -0.33 3.62
CA SER A 171 2.17 0.65 2.77
C SER A 171 0.69 0.75 3.13
N ALA A 172 0.05 -0.36 3.48
CA ALA A 172 -1.35 -0.36 3.88
C ALA A 172 -1.56 0.40 5.20
N ALA A 173 -0.64 0.25 6.15
CA ALA A 173 -0.69 0.98 7.41
C ALA A 173 -0.49 2.49 7.19
N VAL A 174 0.42 2.90 6.31
CA VAL A 174 0.60 4.30 5.91
C VAL A 174 -0.70 4.88 5.34
N ASN A 175 -1.29 4.18 4.36
CA ASN A 175 -2.52 4.65 3.71
C ASN A 175 -3.69 4.73 4.68
N ASP A 176 -3.90 3.69 5.50
CA ASP A 176 -4.95 3.66 6.51
C ASP A 176 -4.74 4.82 7.53
N ALA A 177 -3.50 5.14 7.89
CA ALA A 177 -3.20 6.25 8.78
C ALA A 177 -3.46 7.63 8.13
N TRP A 178 -3.13 7.81 6.85
CA TRP A 178 -3.52 9.01 6.09
C TRP A 178 -5.05 9.15 5.99
N MET A 179 -5.77 8.07 5.67
CA MET A 179 -7.23 8.08 5.55
C MET A 179 -7.95 8.33 6.88
N ASN A 180 -7.33 7.99 8.01
CA ASN A 180 -7.84 8.30 9.35
C ASN A 180 -7.54 9.74 9.80
N SER A 181 -6.68 10.47 9.06
CA SER A 181 -6.33 11.85 9.36
C SER A 181 -7.10 12.83 8.45
N PRO A 182 -7.90 13.76 8.98
CA PRO A 182 -8.75 14.63 8.16
C PRO A 182 -8.00 15.39 7.06
N GLY A 183 -6.85 16.00 7.36
CA GLY A 183 -6.06 16.75 6.39
C GLY A 183 -5.49 15.88 5.26
N HIS A 184 -4.86 14.76 5.60
CA HIS A 184 -4.28 13.85 4.61
C HIS A 184 -5.34 13.18 3.74
N ARG A 185 -6.46 12.78 4.35
CA ARG A 185 -7.62 12.25 3.65
C ARG A 185 -8.18 13.27 2.66
N ALA A 186 -8.24 14.55 3.03
CA ALA A 186 -8.70 15.60 2.14
C ALA A 186 -7.81 15.72 0.89
N ASN A 187 -6.49 15.58 1.03
CA ASN A 187 -5.57 15.52 -0.12
C ASN A 187 -5.85 14.31 -1.02
N ILE A 188 -5.95 13.11 -0.45
CA ILE A 188 -6.21 11.87 -1.22
C ILE A 188 -7.53 11.96 -2.00
N LEU A 189 -8.56 12.53 -1.38
CA LEU A 189 -9.92 12.63 -1.95
C LEU A 189 -10.18 13.96 -2.67
N SER A 190 -9.17 14.81 -2.87
CA SER A 190 -9.37 16.09 -3.55
C SER A 190 -9.64 15.88 -5.04
N GLY A 191 -10.70 16.52 -5.54
CA GLY A 191 -11.04 16.55 -6.97
C GLY A 191 -10.14 17.48 -7.80
N HIS A 192 -9.25 18.25 -7.16
CA HIS A 192 -8.34 19.19 -7.84
C HIS A 192 -7.09 18.52 -8.40
N PHE A 193 -6.80 17.28 -8.01
CA PHE A 193 -5.62 16.54 -8.43
C PHE A 193 -5.98 15.47 -9.45
N ASN A 194 -5.14 15.33 -10.46
CA ASN A 194 -5.18 14.27 -11.46
C ASN A 194 -3.84 13.50 -11.54
N GLU A 195 -2.81 13.97 -10.85
CA GLU A 195 -1.48 13.39 -10.84
C GLU A 195 -0.95 13.17 -9.42
N ILE A 196 -0.09 12.16 -9.28
CA ILE A 196 0.52 11.75 -8.01
C ILE A 196 1.98 11.35 -8.21
N GLY A 197 2.81 11.59 -7.19
CA GLY A 197 4.17 11.07 -7.10
C GLY A 197 4.47 10.68 -5.66
N ILE A 198 5.12 9.53 -5.45
CA ILE A 198 5.43 9.03 -4.11
C ILE A 198 6.88 8.57 -4.07
N ALA A 199 7.58 8.89 -2.99
CA ALA A 199 8.93 8.40 -2.74
C ALA A 199 9.15 8.11 -1.26
N THR A 200 10.15 7.27 -1.00
CA THR A 200 10.60 6.92 0.34
C THR A 200 12.10 7.14 0.49
N ALA A 201 12.56 7.50 1.69
CA ALA A 201 13.97 7.57 2.02
C ALA A 201 14.24 7.00 3.41
N GLU A 202 15.30 6.20 3.56
CA GLU A 202 15.78 5.79 4.89
C GLU A 202 16.68 6.88 5.48
N GLY A 203 16.50 7.17 6.78
CA GLY A 203 17.34 8.10 7.51
C GLY A 203 17.29 7.86 9.02
N ILE A 204 17.83 8.81 9.79
CA ILE A 204 17.76 8.79 11.26
C ILE A 204 16.87 9.94 11.72
N HIS A 205 15.88 9.62 12.55
CA HIS A 205 15.05 10.61 13.23
C HIS A 205 15.03 10.30 14.72
N ASN A 206 15.29 11.31 15.57
CA ASN A 206 15.35 11.16 17.03
C ASN A 206 16.22 9.97 17.50
N GLY A 207 17.37 9.76 16.85
CA GLY A 207 18.32 8.68 17.19
C GLY A 207 17.91 7.28 16.76
N ARG A 208 16.82 7.11 16.00
CA ARG A 208 16.35 5.82 15.48
C ARG A 208 16.37 5.81 13.95
N ARG A 209 16.74 4.67 13.35
CA ARG A 209 16.59 4.47 11.90
C ARG A 209 15.10 4.39 11.57
N THR A 210 14.70 5.10 10.52
CA THR A 210 13.31 5.19 10.07
C THR A 210 13.21 5.35 8.57
N VAL A 211 12.00 5.15 8.04
CA VAL A 211 11.63 5.40 6.65
C VAL A 211 10.73 6.63 6.62
N PHE A 212 11.15 7.64 5.86
CA PHE A 212 10.35 8.80 5.51
C PHE A 212 9.54 8.49 4.25
N VAL A 213 8.26 8.82 4.24
CA VAL A 213 7.35 8.61 3.12
C VAL A 213 6.76 9.95 2.72
N VAL A 214 6.87 10.29 1.45
CA VAL A 214 6.36 11.54 0.88
C VAL A 214 5.42 11.22 -0.27
N GLN A 215 4.20 11.74 -0.21
CA GLN A 215 3.20 11.65 -1.25
C GLN A 215 2.84 13.05 -1.73
N MET A 216 3.13 13.34 -2.99
CA MET A 216 2.88 14.60 -3.67
C MET A 216 1.72 14.46 -4.64
N PHE A 217 0.83 15.44 -4.64
CA PHE A 217 -0.31 15.53 -5.57
C PHE A 217 -0.18 16.77 -6.43
N GLY A 218 -0.69 16.70 -7.66
CA GLY A 218 -0.68 17.84 -8.56
C GLY A 218 -1.79 17.83 -9.60
N SER A 219 -2.02 19.01 -10.16
CA SER A 219 -2.52 19.19 -11.52
C SER A 219 -1.75 20.31 -12.20
N GLN A 220 -1.32 20.08 -13.44
CA GLN A 220 -0.54 21.04 -14.20
C GLN A 220 -1.37 22.22 -14.70
N LEU A 221 -0.69 23.34 -14.98
CA LEU A 221 -1.29 24.43 -15.73
C LEU A 221 -1.75 23.94 -17.10
N PRO A 222 -2.91 24.40 -17.61
CA PRO A 222 -3.34 24.05 -18.96
C PRO A 222 -2.28 24.54 -19.95
N VAL A 223 -1.54 23.62 -20.57
CA VAL A 223 -0.68 23.98 -21.69
C VAL A 223 -1.61 24.36 -22.84
N GLN A 224 -1.64 25.63 -23.22
CA GLN A 224 -2.37 26.06 -24.41
C GLN A 224 -1.75 25.30 -25.58
N SER A 225 -2.49 24.32 -26.11
CA SER A 225 -1.97 23.41 -27.13
C SER A 225 -1.50 24.22 -28.31
N ALA A 226 -0.20 24.17 -28.60
CA ALA A 226 0.37 24.77 -29.80
C ALA A 226 -0.38 24.21 -31.01
N SER A 227 -1.16 25.06 -31.68
CA SER A 227 -1.82 24.71 -32.94
C SER A 227 -0.77 24.16 -33.89
N ALA A 228 -1.05 22.97 -34.42
CA ALA A 228 -0.22 22.31 -35.42
C ALA A 228 0.03 23.27 -36.60
N VAL A 229 1.26 23.79 -36.70
CA VAL A 229 1.75 24.41 -37.93
C VAL A 229 1.99 23.27 -38.92
N LEU A 230 1.18 23.23 -39.98
CA LEU A 230 1.34 22.27 -41.08
C LEU A 230 2.73 22.47 -41.72
N PRO A 231 3.50 21.40 -42.01
CA PRO A 231 4.81 21.53 -42.62
C PRO A 231 4.66 21.89 -44.10
N VAL A 232 5.26 23.01 -44.51
CA VAL A 232 5.55 23.32 -45.91
C VAL A 232 6.77 22.46 -46.34
N PRO A 233 6.77 21.79 -47.51
CA PRO A 233 7.90 20.96 -47.92
C PRO A 233 9.11 21.81 -48.27
N SER A 234 10.24 21.56 -47.60
CA SER A 234 11.54 22.18 -47.91
C SER A 234 12.22 21.41 -49.04
N GLU A 235 12.48 22.09 -50.15
CA GLU A 235 13.28 21.59 -51.27
C GLU A 235 14.78 21.59 -50.91
N PHE A 236 15.43 20.48 -51.26
CA PHE A 236 16.86 20.22 -51.11
C PHE A 236 17.76 21.23 -51.82
N SER A 237 18.86 21.66 -51.18
CA SER A 237 20.23 21.59 -51.76
C SER A 237 21.35 21.98 -50.75
N PRO A 238 22.61 21.53 -50.97
CA PRO A 238 23.61 21.20 -49.93
C PRO A 238 24.74 22.26 -49.76
N PRO A 239 25.77 22.02 -48.92
CA PRO A 239 26.50 23.07 -48.19
C PRO A 239 27.85 23.47 -48.81
N ALA A 240 28.29 24.69 -48.49
CA ALA A 240 29.65 25.10 -48.10
C ALA A 240 29.86 26.59 -48.46
N GLU A 241 30.20 27.42 -47.49
CA GLU A 241 31.53 28.06 -47.41
C GLU A 241 31.61 29.05 -46.25
N GLU A 242 32.83 29.12 -45.76
CA GLU A 242 33.47 29.93 -44.72
C GLU A 242 33.35 31.44 -45.00
N VAL A 243 33.49 32.28 -43.96
CA VAL A 243 34.24 33.58 -43.93
C VAL A 243 33.75 34.51 -42.79
N THR A 244 34.65 34.66 -41.82
CA THR A 244 35.04 35.83 -40.99
C THR A 244 34.02 36.76 -40.31
N GLU A 245 34.13 36.79 -38.99
CA GLU A 245 34.54 37.93 -38.14
C GLU A 245 34.04 39.34 -38.52
N SER A 246 33.19 39.92 -37.67
CA SER A 246 33.13 41.36 -37.43
C SER A 246 32.57 41.65 -36.04
N GLU A 247 33.13 42.70 -35.45
CA GLU A 247 33.22 43.03 -34.04
C GLU A 247 32.11 44.01 -33.58
N VAL A 248 32.10 44.28 -32.27
CA VAL A 248 31.60 45.45 -31.53
C VAL A 248 30.10 45.56 -31.18
N SER A 249 29.78 45.42 -29.89
CA SER A 249 29.46 46.55 -28.98
C SER A 249 28.60 46.12 -27.80
N ILE A 250 29.16 46.31 -26.60
CA ILE A 250 28.51 46.19 -25.29
C ILE A 250 27.58 47.38 -25.07
N VAL A 251 26.34 47.14 -24.64
CA VAL A 251 25.55 48.12 -23.88
C VAL A 251 24.88 47.41 -22.71
N SER A 252 25.40 47.65 -21.50
CA SER A 252 24.69 47.43 -20.24
C SER A 252 23.53 48.41 -20.15
N ILE A 253 22.33 47.92 -19.83
CA ILE A 253 21.28 48.74 -19.21
C ILE A 253 20.80 47.97 -17.98
N GLU A 254 21.23 48.47 -16.83
CA GLU A 254 20.68 48.18 -15.52
C GLU A 254 19.45 49.07 -15.35
N ALA A 255 18.30 48.46 -15.06
CA ALA A 255 17.05 49.17 -14.78
C ALA A 255 16.43 48.61 -13.50
N GLU A 256 16.54 49.43 -12.47
CA GLU A 256 16.00 49.31 -11.12
C GLU A 256 14.54 49.83 -11.11
N VAL A 257 13.57 49.03 -10.67
CA VAL A 257 12.20 49.50 -10.32
C VAL A 257 11.55 48.54 -9.30
N PRO A 258 10.57 48.98 -8.48
CA PRO A 258 10.70 49.07 -7.04
C PRO A 258 9.86 48.03 -6.29
N VAL A 259 10.26 47.76 -5.04
CA VAL A 259 9.51 46.95 -4.08
C VAL A 259 8.25 47.70 -3.65
N VAL A 260 7.08 47.22 -4.09
CA VAL A 260 5.78 47.60 -3.50
C VAL A 260 5.32 46.44 -2.62
N ALA A 261 5.31 46.69 -1.31
CA ALA A 261 4.74 45.83 -0.29
C ALA A 261 3.21 45.84 -0.39
N ILE A 262 2.58 44.66 -0.42
CA ILE A 262 1.16 44.50 -0.09
C ILE A 262 0.99 43.28 0.82
N GLN A 263 0.81 43.61 2.11
CA GLN A 263 0.02 42.92 3.14
C GLN A 263 -0.49 41.51 2.83
N GLU A 264 0.18 40.52 3.42
CA GLU A 264 -0.41 39.22 3.75
C GLU A 264 -1.44 39.42 4.87
N SER A 265 -2.70 39.04 4.64
CA SER A 265 -3.62 38.80 5.75
C SER A 265 -3.47 37.34 6.18
N GLU A 266 -2.81 37.14 7.30
CA GLU A 266 -2.85 35.92 8.10
C GLU A 266 -4.32 35.56 8.40
N THR A 267 -4.71 34.33 8.06
CA THR A 267 -5.33 33.34 8.97
C THR A 267 -5.74 32.12 8.15
N ASP A 268 -4.89 31.09 8.17
CA ASP A 268 -5.23 29.64 8.30
C ASP A 268 -4.06 28.80 7.77
N ALA A 269 -2.86 29.05 8.30
CA ALA A 269 -1.70 28.20 8.09
C ALA A 269 -1.81 27.05 9.09
N GLN A 270 -2.29 25.88 8.64
CA GLN A 270 -1.85 24.54 9.08
C GLN A 270 -2.70 23.37 8.55
N SER A 271 -3.50 23.56 7.50
CA SER A 271 -4.04 22.43 6.73
C SER A 271 -3.82 22.64 5.23
N PHE A 272 -2.77 22.03 4.67
CA PHE A 272 -2.58 22.03 3.22
C PHE A 272 -3.55 21.03 2.58
N VAL A 273 -4.79 21.48 2.36
CA VAL A 273 -5.92 20.70 1.82
C VAL A 273 -5.96 20.69 0.27
N ALA A 274 -5.29 21.67 -0.34
CA ALA A 274 -4.86 21.76 -1.74
C ALA A 274 -4.51 23.24 -1.95
N VAL A 275 -3.28 23.56 -2.36
CA VAL A 275 -2.91 24.95 -2.61
C VAL A 275 -3.04 25.24 -4.09
N LYS A 276 -3.82 26.25 -4.41
CA LYS A 276 -3.85 26.84 -5.76
C LYS A 276 -2.67 27.79 -5.91
N ASN A 277 -1.93 27.68 -7.00
CA ASN A 277 -0.88 28.63 -7.33
C ASN A 277 -1.50 29.96 -7.81
N ALA A 278 -1.50 30.98 -6.96
CA ALA A 278 -2.04 32.31 -7.28
C ALA A 278 -1.16 33.10 -8.26
N ASN A 279 0.12 32.76 -8.38
CA ASN A 279 1.12 33.45 -9.20
C ASN A 279 1.45 32.70 -10.50
N ALA A 280 0.60 31.74 -10.91
CA ALA A 280 0.77 31.04 -12.17
C ALA A 280 0.54 31.99 -13.36
N ILE A 281 1.62 32.66 -13.78
CA ILE A 281 1.72 33.37 -15.06
C ILE A 281 2.27 32.36 -16.07
N ASP A 282 1.67 32.36 -17.26
CA ASP A 282 1.97 31.53 -18.42
C ASP A 282 3.48 31.36 -18.65
N VAL A 283 4.07 30.28 -18.13
CA VAL A 283 5.50 30.00 -18.28
C VAL A 283 5.67 29.35 -19.65
N SER A 284 6.35 30.06 -20.57
CA SER A 284 6.67 29.50 -21.88
C SER A 284 7.62 28.29 -21.72
N PRO A 285 7.48 27.26 -22.56
CA PRO A 285 8.18 26.00 -22.38
C PRO A 285 9.61 26.08 -22.93
N GLU A 286 10.52 26.73 -22.21
CA GLU A 286 11.96 26.56 -22.41
C GLU A 286 12.59 26.05 -21.13
N THR A 287 12.51 24.72 -20.96
CA THR A 287 13.53 23.77 -20.48
C THR A 287 12.82 22.51 -19.97
N ILE A 288 12.25 21.72 -20.89
CA ILE A 288 11.89 20.31 -20.61
C ILE A 288 12.76 19.46 -21.52
N ALA A 289 14.04 19.35 -21.17
CA ALA A 289 14.98 18.47 -21.87
C ALA A 289 15.45 17.38 -20.90
N ALA A 290 14.98 16.16 -21.19
CA ALA A 290 15.63 14.89 -20.91
C ALA A 290 16.17 14.69 -19.47
N VAL A 291 15.28 14.39 -18.52
CA VAL A 291 15.61 13.43 -17.47
C VAL A 291 15.13 12.07 -17.95
N GLY A 292 16.06 11.14 -18.10
CA GLY A 292 15.87 9.84 -18.74
C GLY A 292 14.62 9.11 -18.27
N ALA A 293 13.68 8.94 -19.20
CA ALA A 293 12.60 7.96 -19.11
C ALA A 293 13.22 6.56 -19.13
N SER A 294 13.61 6.04 -17.97
CA SER A 294 13.96 4.64 -17.80
C SER A 294 13.68 4.25 -16.35
N SER A 295 12.60 3.49 -16.19
CA SER A 295 11.88 3.09 -14.95
C SER A 295 10.91 4.15 -14.40
N LEU A 296 9.79 3.69 -13.81
CA LEU A 296 8.75 4.46 -13.08
C LEU A 296 7.37 4.67 -13.73
N THR A 297 6.98 3.90 -14.74
CA THR A 297 5.56 3.56 -14.96
C THR A 297 5.31 2.13 -14.55
N GLN A 298 5.18 1.87 -13.26
CA GLN A 298 4.80 0.53 -12.81
C GLN A 298 3.83 0.61 -11.64
N TYR A 299 2.54 0.43 -11.97
CA TYR A 299 1.53 0.02 -10.99
C TYR A 299 1.98 -1.28 -10.33
N SER A 300 1.58 -1.48 -9.07
CA SER A 300 2.11 -2.59 -8.28
C SER A 300 1.63 -3.93 -8.82
N SER A 301 2.54 -4.92 -8.87
CA SER A 301 2.18 -6.29 -9.20
C SER A 301 1.42 -6.94 -8.03
N PHE A 302 0.80 -8.10 -8.28
CA PHE A 302 0.19 -8.89 -7.21
C PHE A 302 1.17 -9.21 -6.07
N ILE A 303 2.44 -9.46 -6.41
CA ILE A 303 3.49 -9.75 -5.43
C ILE A 303 3.88 -8.50 -4.63
N ASP A 304 3.93 -7.33 -5.27
CA ASP A 304 4.22 -6.07 -4.58
C ASP A 304 3.13 -5.72 -3.57
N ARG A 305 1.84 -5.88 -3.93
CA ARG A 305 0.72 -5.72 -3.00
C ARG A 305 0.79 -6.70 -1.84
N PHE A 306 1.22 -7.93 -2.12
CA PHE A 306 1.36 -8.99 -1.12
C PHE A 306 2.48 -8.68 -0.12
N VAL A 307 3.64 -8.23 -0.58
CA VAL A 307 4.80 -7.92 0.27
C VAL A 307 4.59 -6.62 1.05
N ALA A 308 4.00 -5.60 0.44
CA ALA A 308 3.81 -4.29 1.06
C ALA A 308 2.51 -4.14 1.86
N SER A 309 1.78 -5.24 2.13
CA SER A 309 0.66 -5.24 3.07
C SER A 309 0.65 -6.42 4.07
N PRO A 310 1.75 -6.65 4.83
CA PRO A 310 1.82 -7.78 5.75
C PRO A 310 0.72 -7.77 6.83
N SER A 311 0.30 -6.58 7.28
CA SER A 311 -0.77 -6.45 8.27
C SER A 311 -2.12 -6.98 7.76
N LYS A 312 -2.48 -6.65 6.52
CA LYS A 312 -3.73 -7.09 5.89
C LYS A 312 -3.72 -8.59 5.62
N LEU A 313 -2.58 -9.16 5.23
CA LEU A 313 -2.42 -10.61 5.13
C LEU A 313 -2.62 -11.30 6.47
N LEU A 314 -2.00 -10.75 7.52
CA LEU A 314 -2.12 -11.30 8.85
C LEU A 314 -3.57 -11.24 9.34
N ALA A 315 -4.26 -10.11 9.13
CA ALA A 315 -5.69 -9.97 9.42
C ALA A 315 -6.55 -11.00 8.67
N LEU A 316 -6.25 -11.27 7.39
CA LEU A 316 -6.93 -12.31 6.61
C LEU A 316 -6.70 -13.70 7.22
N VAL A 317 -5.47 -14.03 7.62
CA VAL A 317 -5.16 -15.31 8.29
C VAL A 317 -5.95 -15.45 9.59
N TYR A 318 -6.02 -14.40 10.41
CA TYR A 318 -6.86 -14.38 11.62
C TYR A 318 -8.34 -14.59 11.29
N ALA A 319 -8.86 -13.94 10.24
CA ALA A 319 -10.25 -14.09 9.81
C ALA A 319 -10.57 -15.52 9.33
N ILE A 320 -9.67 -16.14 8.55
CA ILE A 320 -9.82 -17.53 8.08
C ILE A 320 -9.82 -18.49 9.27
N ILE A 321 -8.90 -18.32 10.23
CA ILE A 321 -8.86 -19.14 11.45
C ILE A 321 -10.16 -18.95 12.25
N GLY A 322 -10.60 -17.70 12.43
CA GLY A 322 -11.87 -17.39 13.10
C GLY A 322 -13.07 -18.07 12.44
N LEU A 323 -13.13 -18.06 11.10
CA LEU A 323 -14.17 -18.74 10.34
C LEU A 323 -14.11 -20.26 10.54
N ILE A 324 -12.92 -20.86 10.54
CA ILE A 324 -12.74 -22.30 10.81
C ILE A 324 -13.24 -22.64 12.23
N LEU A 325 -12.88 -21.83 13.23
CA LEU A 325 -13.35 -22.03 14.61
C LEU A 325 -14.87 -21.90 14.73
N LEU A 326 -15.48 -20.96 14.00
CA LEU A 326 -16.93 -20.79 13.94
C LEU A 326 -17.62 -22.01 13.32
N ILE A 327 -17.08 -22.54 12.21
CA ILE A 327 -17.59 -23.76 11.57
C ILE A 327 -17.49 -24.95 12.55
N VAL A 328 -16.37 -25.07 13.27
CA VAL A 328 -16.18 -26.10 14.30
C VAL A 328 -17.20 -25.93 15.44
N LEU A 329 -17.45 -24.70 15.90
CA LEU A 329 -18.44 -24.38 16.92
C LEU A 329 -19.85 -24.80 16.48
N CYS A 330 -20.26 -24.48 15.25
CA CYS A 330 -21.52 -24.93 14.67
C CYS A 330 -21.60 -26.47 14.61
N GLY A 331 -20.49 -27.14 14.31
CA GLY A 331 -20.37 -28.59 14.33
C GLY A 331 -20.63 -29.23 15.71
N VAL A 332 -20.35 -28.50 16.81
CA VAL A 332 -20.60 -28.97 18.18
C VAL A 332 -22.10 -29.19 18.46
N LEU A 333 -23.00 -28.49 17.75
CA LEU A 333 -24.45 -28.66 17.90
C LEU A 333 -24.92 -30.09 17.60
N PHE A 334 -24.17 -30.83 16.79
CA PHE A 334 -24.50 -32.21 16.42
C PHE A 334 -23.82 -33.26 17.31
N VAL A 335 -23.03 -32.83 18.30
CA VAL A 335 -22.42 -33.74 19.27
C VAL A 335 -23.44 -34.11 20.35
N ARG A 336 -23.31 -35.34 20.87
CA ARG A 336 -24.04 -35.84 22.04
C ARG A 336 -24.04 -34.81 23.17
N HIS A 337 -25.21 -34.65 23.79
CA HIS A 337 -25.49 -33.64 24.81
C HIS A 337 -24.46 -33.66 25.96
N ASP A 338 -24.09 -34.86 26.41
CA ASP A 338 -23.23 -35.15 27.56
C ASP A 338 -21.80 -34.59 27.43
N HIS A 339 -21.33 -34.33 26.22
CA HIS A 339 -20.00 -33.75 25.97
C HIS A 339 -20.06 -32.36 25.33
N ARG A 340 -21.25 -31.87 24.99
CA ARG A 340 -21.46 -30.63 24.25
C ARG A 340 -20.88 -29.42 25.00
N ALA A 341 -21.12 -29.33 26.31
CA ALA A 341 -20.65 -28.22 27.13
C ALA A 341 -19.12 -28.07 27.12
N HIS A 342 -18.38 -29.17 27.27
CA HIS A 342 -16.91 -29.14 27.22
C HIS A 342 -16.38 -28.72 25.85
N HIS A 343 -16.99 -29.20 24.76
CA HIS A 343 -16.58 -28.81 23.41
C HIS A 343 -16.89 -27.34 23.11
N VAL A 344 -18.05 -26.83 23.53
CA VAL A 344 -18.38 -25.40 23.43
C VAL A 344 -17.37 -24.57 24.20
N ALA A 345 -17.09 -24.93 25.46
CA ALA A 345 -16.13 -24.21 26.30
C ALA A 345 -14.73 -24.18 25.66
N SER A 346 -14.23 -25.30 25.14
CA SER A 346 -12.91 -25.36 24.48
C SER A 346 -12.84 -24.45 23.25
N VAL A 347 -13.84 -24.47 22.37
CA VAL A 347 -13.85 -23.63 21.17
C VAL A 347 -14.00 -22.15 21.52
N CYS A 348 -14.82 -21.80 22.53
CA CYS A 348 -14.94 -20.44 23.02
C CYS A 348 -13.61 -19.90 23.59
N VAL A 349 -12.87 -20.71 24.37
CA VAL A 349 -11.55 -20.33 24.87
C VAL A 349 -10.58 -20.06 23.71
N MET A 350 -10.59 -20.90 22.68
CA MET A 350 -9.75 -20.70 21.50
C MET A 350 -10.09 -19.42 20.73
N ILE A 351 -11.39 -19.12 20.56
CA ILE A 351 -11.84 -17.86 19.97
C ILE A 351 -11.39 -16.68 20.83
N LEU A 352 -11.51 -16.77 22.16
CA LEU A 352 -11.08 -15.71 23.07
C LEU A 352 -9.57 -15.45 22.97
N ILE A 353 -8.75 -16.51 22.92
CA ILE A 353 -7.30 -16.39 22.70
C ILE A 353 -7.00 -15.71 21.37
N LEU A 354 -7.67 -16.12 20.29
CA LEU A 354 -7.49 -15.53 18.95
C LEU A 354 -7.85 -14.05 18.93
N VAL A 355 -9.00 -13.68 19.50
CA VAL A 355 -9.49 -12.30 19.58
C VAL A 355 -8.55 -11.46 20.45
N SER A 356 -8.12 -11.99 21.60
CA SER A 356 -7.17 -11.30 22.48
C SER A 356 -5.85 -11.02 21.76
N ALA A 357 -5.33 -12.01 21.02
CA ALA A 357 -4.12 -11.84 20.22
C ALA A 357 -4.30 -10.81 19.10
N TYR A 358 -5.46 -10.78 18.43
CA TYR A 358 -5.78 -9.77 17.42
C TYR A 358 -5.85 -8.35 18.01
N TYR A 359 -6.45 -8.18 19.20
CA TYR A 359 -6.50 -6.87 19.86
C TYR A 359 -5.13 -6.42 20.36
N VAL A 360 -4.31 -7.32 20.93
CA VAL A 360 -2.92 -7.02 21.30
C VAL A 360 -2.12 -6.63 20.05
N TYR A 361 -2.32 -7.34 18.94
CA TYR A 361 -1.74 -6.99 17.65
C TYR A 361 -2.11 -5.56 17.24
N ARG A 362 -3.40 -5.23 17.18
CA ARG A 362 -3.91 -3.92 16.75
C ARG A 362 -3.51 -2.77 17.70
N ALA A 363 -3.45 -3.02 19.01
CA ALA A 363 -3.03 -2.03 20.00
C ALA A 363 -1.52 -1.71 19.94
N SER A 364 -0.70 -2.69 19.56
CA SER A 364 0.75 -2.48 19.43
C SER A 364 1.17 -1.74 18.15
N ASP A 365 0.24 -1.54 17.22
CA ASP A 365 0.47 -0.86 15.93
C ASP A 365 0.26 0.66 16.02
N SER A 366 -0.33 1.16 17.12
CA SER A 366 -0.68 2.57 17.27
C SER A 366 0.47 3.50 17.68
N SER A 367 1.71 3.02 17.72
CA SER A 367 2.89 3.85 18.06
C SER A 367 3.50 4.56 16.84
N VAL A 368 2.79 4.61 15.72
CA VAL A 368 3.26 5.17 14.45
C VAL A 368 2.66 6.55 14.23
N THR A 369 3.46 7.47 13.67
CA THR A 369 3.12 8.90 13.64
C THR A 369 2.89 9.37 12.21
N VAL A 370 1.76 10.01 11.98
CA VAL A 370 1.49 10.82 10.79
C VAL A 370 1.41 12.27 11.25
N LEU A 371 1.97 13.23 10.52
CA LEU A 371 1.87 14.66 10.84
C LEU A 371 0.45 15.16 10.61
N SER A 372 -0.50 14.86 11.49
CA SER A 372 -1.81 15.50 11.41
C SER A 372 -1.69 16.97 11.84
N ALA A 373 -2.50 17.83 11.20
CA ALA A 373 -2.63 19.25 11.51
C ALA A 373 -2.96 19.57 12.99
N GLU A 374 -3.24 18.56 13.83
CA GLU A 374 -3.53 18.73 15.26
C GLU A 374 -2.31 18.56 16.19
N VAL A 375 -1.18 18.04 15.72
CA VAL A 375 -0.01 17.74 16.58
C VAL A 375 0.94 18.93 16.74
N SER A 376 0.73 20.04 16.02
CA SER A 376 1.55 21.26 16.15
C SER A 376 1.38 22.00 17.50
N ASN A 377 0.39 21.66 18.32
CA ASN A 377 0.10 22.35 19.57
C ASN A 377 0.75 21.74 20.83
N VAL A 378 1.63 20.74 20.69
CA VAL A 378 2.26 20.12 21.86
C VAL A 378 3.78 20.14 21.73
N LEU A 379 4.38 21.02 22.55
CA LEU A 379 5.79 21.15 22.96
C LEU A 379 6.63 22.26 22.31
N TRP A 380 6.29 23.51 22.63
CA TRP A 380 7.29 24.50 23.05
C TRP A 380 6.76 25.28 24.27
N LYS A 381 7.22 24.89 25.46
CA LYS A 381 7.32 25.76 26.63
C LYS A 381 8.67 25.54 27.28
#